data_AF-A0A6P0IDE6-F1
#
_entry.id   AF-A0A6P0IDE6-F1
#
_cell.length_a   1.000
_cell.length_b   1.000
_cell.length_c   1.000
_cell.angle_alpha   90.00
_cell.angle_beta   90.00
_cell.angle_gamma   90.00
#
_symmetry.space_group_name_H-M   'P 1'
#
loop_
_entity.id
_entity.type
_entity.pdbx_description
1 polymer ?
#
loop_
_entity_poly.entity_id
_entity_poly.type
_entity_poly.pdbx_seq_one_letter_code
_entity_poly.pdbx_strand_id
1 'polypeptide(L)'
;TQKDLGPLLQRAVFRSRPRKFAEDKPALLQSGSYLLGQSGTPLPLDANVLNTPVSQNINTKPLSDRLQLFVENAIQEFRELGSILVLGSAIAAIIQVVIPRDIIISLGQGPVMSILAMMLLAAVVSICSTVDAFFALAFASTFTSGSLLAFLIFGPMIDIKAIGLLLSVFKTKSIIYLFLIAGQLTFLLTLFLNLYVS
;
A
#
# COMPACT_ATOMS: atom_id res chain seq x y z
N THR A 1 -47.80 58.21 16.86
CA THR A 1 -48.97 57.32 16.73
C THR A 1 -49.45 57.38 15.28
N GLN A 2 -49.02 56.47 14.41
CA GLN A 2 -49.48 56.41 13.02
C GLN A 2 -50.29 55.12 12.84
N LYS A 3 -51.52 55.30 12.38
CA LYS A 3 -52.65 54.36 12.37
C LYS A 3 -52.53 53.46 11.14
N ASP A 4 -52.77 52.16 11.30
CA ASP A 4 -52.72 51.15 10.22
C ASP A 4 -53.55 51.56 8.98
N LEU A 5 -52.87 51.71 7.84
CA LEU A 5 -53.45 51.98 6.51
C LEU A 5 -53.85 50.68 5.77
N GLY A 6 -53.92 49.55 6.47
CA GLY A 6 -54.36 48.26 5.95
C GLY A 6 -55.68 48.25 5.15
N PRO A 7 -56.72 49.03 5.50
CA PRO A 7 -58.00 48.95 4.78
C PRO A 7 -58.03 49.63 3.40
N LEU A 8 -56.94 50.28 2.95
CA LEU A 8 -56.88 50.99 1.67
C LEU A 8 -56.12 50.24 0.56
N LEU A 9 -55.54 49.07 0.83
CA LEU A 9 -54.87 48.30 -0.23
C LEU A 9 -55.87 47.52 -1.08
N GLN A 10 -56.26 48.19 -2.15
CA GLN A 10 -56.99 47.77 -3.35
C GLN A 10 -56.73 46.30 -3.77
N ARG A 11 -57.80 45.61 -4.22
CA ARG A 11 -57.83 44.20 -4.69
C ARG A 11 -56.74 43.79 -5.68
N ALA A 12 -56.04 44.73 -6.32
CA ALA A 12 -54.97 44.46 -7.27
C ALA A 12 -53.69 43.90 -6.60
N VAL A 13 -53.40 44.25 -5.34
CA VAL A 13 -52.17 43.82 -4.64
C VAL A 13 -52.27 42.40 -4.05
N PHE A 14 -53.50 41.90 -3.83
CA PHE A 14 -53.69 40.53 -3.34
C PHE A 14 -53.33 39.47 -4.40
N ARG A 15 -53.35 39.84 -5.69
CA ARG A 15 -53.14 38.90 -6.81
C ARG A 15 -51.66 38.67 -7.14
N SER A 16 -50.75 39.53 -6.70
CA SER A 16 -49.30 39.39 -6.90
C SER A 16 -48.60 38.66 -5.75
N ARG A 17 -49.33 38.13 -4.76
CA ARG A 17 -48.72 37.31 -3.72
C ARG A 17 -48.39 35.93 -4.32
N PRO A 18 -47.10 35.52 -4.38
CA PRO A 18 -46.75 34.20 -4.85
C PRO A 18 -47.39 33.17 -3.89
N ARG A 19 -48.26 32.34 -4.46
CA ARG A 19 -48.85 31.20 -3.76
C ARG A 19 -47.69 30.29 -3.39
N LYS A 20 -47.40 30.15 -2.08
CA LYS A 20 -46.50 29.08 -1.61
C LYS A 20 -47.13 27.76 -2.02
N PHE A 21 -46.66 27.19 -3.12
CA PHE A 21 -46.91 25.78 -3.41
C PHE A 21 -46.25 25.01 -2.27
N ALA A 22 -47.06 24.28 -1.52
CA ALA A 22 -46.57 23.24 -0.64
C ALA A 22 -45.96 22.19 -1.57
N GLU A 23 -44.66 22.29 -1.80
CA GLU A 23 -43.92 21.37 -2.65
C GLU A 23 -43.57 20.15 -1.80
N ASP A 24 -44.51 19.21 -1.82
CA ASP A 24 -44.37 17.89 -1.23
C ASP A 24 -43.34 17.11 -2.05
N LYS A 25 -42.06 17.27 -1.70
CA LYS A 25 -40.96 16.58 -2.37
C LYS A 25 -40.95 15.12 -1.90
N PRO A 26 -41.15 14.13 -2.79
CA PRO A 26 -41.10 12.73 -2.39
C PRO A 26 -39.70 12.35 -1.89
N ALA A 27 -39.64 11.68 -0.74
CA ALA A 27 -38.43 11.27 -0.03
C ALA A 27 -37.46 10.39 -0.84
N LEU A 28 -37.85 9.92 -2.03
CA LEU A 28 -37.01 9.14 -2.94
C LEU A 28 -36.08 9.99 -3.82
N LEU A 29 -36.22 11.32 -3.81
CA LEU A 29 -35.33 12.25 -4.49
C LEU A 29 -34.39 12.98 -3.52
N GLN A 30 -34.25 12.48 -2.29
CA GLN A 30 -33.13 12.86 -1.45
C GLN A 30 -31.91 12.04 -1.86
N SER A 31 -31.01 12.64 -2.64
CA SER A 31 -29.66 12.12 -2.78
C SER A 31 -29.04 12.09 -1.37
N GLY A 32 -28.86 10.88 -0.86
CA GLY A 32 -28.33 10.58 0.47
C GLY A 32 -27.37 9.41 0.37
N SER A 33 -26.18 9.52 0.97
CA SER A 33 -25.25 8.39 1.09
C SER A 33 -25.62 7.57 2.33
N TYR A 34 -26.05 6.32 2.12
CA TYR A 34 -26.29 5.38 3.21
C TYR A 34 -24.94 4.81 3.66
N LEU A 35 -24.30 5.45 4.64
CA LEU A 35 -23.11 4.91 5.28
C LEU A 35 -23.51 3.71 6.16
N LEU A 36 -22.93 2.56 5.86
CA LEU A 36 -23.25 1.27 6.48
C LEU A 36 -22.79 1.27 7.94
N GLY A 37 -23.75 1.41 8.87
CA GLY A 37 -23.50 1.43 10.31
C GLY A 37 -24.50 2.26 11.12
N GLN A 38 -25.27 3.14 10.49
CA GLN A 38 -26.30 3.94 11.16
C GLN A 38 -27.67 3.66 10.55
N SER A 39 -28.56 3.11 11.37
CA SER A 39 -29.90 2.68 10.97
C SER A 39 -30.77 3.85 10.50
N GLY A 40 -31.06 3.88 9.20
CA GLY A 40 -32.36 4.28 8.67
C GLY A 40 -32.65 5.76 8.42
N THR A 41 -31.76 6.70 8.76
CA THR A 41 -31.95 8.12 8.42
C THR A 41 -30.96 8.56 7.35
N PRO A 42 -31.40 8.88 6.11
CA PRO A 42 -30.51 9.49 5.13
C PRO A 42 -30.04 10.83 5.68
N LEU A 43 -28.73 10.97 5.86
CA LEU A 43 -28.11 12.28 6.11
C LEU A 43 -28.36 13.11 4.85
N PRO A 44 -29.14 14.21 4.92
CA PRO A 44 -29.30 15.09 3.78
C PRO A 44 -27.93 15.62 3.39
N LEU A 45 -27.61 15.50 2.11
CA LEU A 45 -26.48 16.18 1.49
C LEU A 45 -26.89 17.65 1.42
N ASP A 46 -26.88 18.31 2.57
CA ASP A 46 -27.03 19.74 2.63
C ASP A 46 -25.91 20.30 1.75
N ALA A 47 -26.29 20.90 0.62
CA ALA A 47 -25.39 21.69 -0.20
C ALA A 47 -24.73 22.82 0.61
N ASN A 48 -25.23 23.09 1.82
CA ASN A 48 -24.64 23.99 2.79
C ASN A 48 -23.48 23.37 3.59
N VAL A 49 -23.28 22.05 3.60
CA VAL A 49 -22.03 21.41 4.07
C VAL A 49 -20.91 21.66 3.05
N LEU A 50 -21.24 21.82 1.77
CA LEU A 50 -20.29 22.28 0.74
C LEU A 50 -20.00 23.80 0.85
N ASN A 51 -20.87 24.56 1.52
CA ASN A 51 -20.66 25.97 1.86
C ASN A 51 -20.14 26.18 3.28
N THR A 52 -19.87 25.12 4.06
CA THR A 52 -18.86 25.30 5.09
C THR A 52 -17.61 25.68 4.31
N PRO A 53 -16.95 26.80 4.61
CA PRO A 53 -15.57 26.91 4.23
C PRO A 53 -14.90 25.78 4.99
N VAL A 54 -14.82 24.60 4.35
CA VAL A 54 -13.61 23.80 4.40
C VAL A 54 -12.57 24.72 3.79
N SER A 55 -12.15 25.71 4.58
CA SER A 55 -10.82 26.22 4.56
C SER A 55 -9.97 25.01 4.89
N GLN A 56 -9.78 24.15 3.89
CA GLN A 56 -8.44 23.68 3.60
C GLN A 56 -7.69 24.97 3.39
N ASN A 57 -7.23 25.53 4.50
CA ASN A 57 -6.12 26.43 4.51
C ASN A 57 -5.07 25.57 3.82
N ILE A 58 -4.89 25.79 2.51
CA ILE A 58 -3.65 25.48 1.83
C ILE A 58 -2.67 26.46 2.47
N ASN A 59 -2.43 26.27 3.77
CA ASN A 59 -1.28 26.76 4.45
C ASN A 59 -0.23 25.97 3.71
N THR A 60 0.41 26.62 2.75
CA THR A 60 1.66 26.13 2.20
C THR A 60 2.58 26.12 3.40
N LYS A 61 2.48 25.05 4.20
CA LYS A 61 3.33 24.81 5.37
C LYS A 61 4.73 25.15 4.89
N PRO A 62 5.43 26.05 5.59
CA PRO A 62 6.75 26.49 5.14
C PRO A 62 7.59 25.25 4.86
N LEU A 63 8.51 25.34 3.90
CA LEU A 63 9.31 24.18 3.48
C LEU A 63 10.00 23.51 4.69
N SER A 64 10.30 24.27 5.75
CA SER A 64 10.78 23.79 7.04
C SER A 64 9.85 22.75 7.68
N ASP A 65 8.55 23.03 7.75
CA ASP A 65 7.56 22.15 8.39
C ASP A 65 7.35 20.89 7.55
N ARG A 66 7.44 21.00 6.22
CA ARG A 66 7.38 19.83 5.32
C ARG A 66 8.62 18.95 5.45
N LEU A 67 9.81 19.56 5.57
CA LEU A 67 11.06 18.86 5.78
C LEU A 67 11.08 18.19 7.16
N GLN A 68 10.61 18.86 8.21
CA GLN A 68 10.48 18.27 9.54
C GLN A 68 9.52 17.09 9.51
N LEU A 69 8.36 17.20 8.86
CA LEU A 69 7.43 16.08 8.71
C LEU A 69 8.04 14.92 7.92
N PHE A 70 8.79 15.20 6.86
CA PHE A 70 9.49 14.17 6.09
C PHE A 70 10.57 13.48 6.93
N VAL A 71 11.38 14.24 7.67
CA VAL A 71 12.45 13.70 8.52
C VAL A 71 11.87 12.87 9.66
N GLU A 72 10.81 13.34 10.32
CA GLU A 72 10.13 12.60 11.39
C GLU A 72 9.59 11.25 10.87
N ASN A 73 8.89 11.27 9.73
CA ASN A 73 8.40 10.05 9.08
C ASN A 73 9.55 9.13 8.66
N ALA A 74 10.61 9.68 8.05
CA ALA A 74 11.76 8.90 7.61
C ALA A 74 12.50 8.26 8.79
N ILE A 75 12.66 8.96 9.92
CA ILE A 75 13.26 8.41 11.14
C ILE A 75 12.39 7.31 11.72
N GLN A 76 11.07 7.48 11.71
CA GLN A 76 10.13 6.46 12.19
C GLN A 76 10.21 5.19 11.34
N GLU A 77 10.11 5.31 10.01
CA GLU A 77 10.26 4.15 9.10
C GLU A 77 11.65 3.53 9.20
N PHE A 78 12.71 4.33 9.31
CA PHE A 78 14.08 3.84 9.47
C PHE A 78 14.26 3.08 10.78
N ARG A 79 13.61 3.50 11.87
CA ARG A 79 13.67 2.79 13.17
C ARG A 79 12.94 1.46 13.11
N GLU A 80 11.78 1.43 12.45
CA GLU A 80 11.02 0.18 12.25
C GLU A 80 11.81 -0.81 11.39
N LEU A 81 12.29 -0.37 10.22
CA LEU A 81 13.07 -1.20 9.30
C LEU A 81 14.46 -1.53 9.82
N GLY A 82 15.11 -0.61 10.53
CA GLY A 82 16.47 -0.76 11.04
C GLY A 82 16.61 -1.93 12.01
N SER A 83 15.60 -2.18 12.85
CA SER A 83 15.60 -3.32 13.77
C SER A 83 15.62 -4.66 13.04
N ILE A 84 14.83 -4.79 11.96
CA ILE A 84 14.79 -5.98 11.10
C ILE A 84 16.09 -6.10 10.28
N LEU A 85 16.66 -4.97 9.85
CA LEU A 85 17.91 -4.90 9.08
C LEU A 85 19.10 -5.43 9.88
N VAL A 86 19.22 -5.01 11.14
CA VAL A 86 20.28 -5.46 12.05
C VAL A 86 20.16 -6.98 12.28
N LEU A 87 18.94 -7.48 12.47
CA LEU A 87 18.71 -8.92 12.64
C LEU A 87 19.07 -9.70 11.36
N GLY A 88 18.63 -9.22 10.19
CA GLY A 88 18.95 -9.82 8.89
C GLY A 88 20.46 -9.82 8.60
N SER A 89 21.15 -8.72 8.93
CA SER A 89 22.61 -8.61 8.80
C SER A 89 23.35 -9.55 9.76
N ALA A 90 22.86 -9.70 11.00
CA ALA A 90 23.42 -10.66 11.94
C ALA A 90 23.27 -12.11 11.45
N ILE A 91 22.09 -12.47 10.93
CA ILE A 91 21.86 -13.79 10.31
C ILE A 91 22.78 -13.99 9.11
N ALA A 92 22.88 -13.01 8.22
CA ALA A 92 23.79 -13.04 7.07
C ALA A 92 25.24 -13.28 7.50
N ALA A 93 25.72 -12.55 8.51
CA ALA A 93 27.08 -12.66 9.02
C ALA A 93 27.33 -14.05 9.64
N ILE A 94 26.37 -14.59 10.40
CA ILE A 94 26.46 -15.96 10.95
C ILE A 94 26.55 -16.97 9.81
N ILE A 95 25.69 -16.86 8.79
CA ILE A 95 25.71 -17.75 7.62
C ILE A 95 27.06 -17.66 6.89
N GLN A 96 27.59 -16.45 6.67
CA GLN A 96 28.88 -16.22 6.02
C GLN A 96 30.08 -16.76 6.81
N VAL A 97 30.00 -16.77 8.15
CA VAL A 97 31.07 -17.28 9.03
C VAL A 97 30.98 -18.80 9.18
N VAL A 98 29.78 -19.36 9.24
CA VAL A 98 29.54 -20.80 9.46
C VAL A 98 29.71 -21.60 8.18
N ILE A 99 29.39 -21.03 7.00
CA ILE A 99 29.55 -21.73 5.72
C ILE A 99 31.03 -21.72 5.30
N PRO A 100 31.69 -22.90 5.20
CA PRO A 100 33.07 -23.00 4.74
C PRO A 100 33.21 -22.55 3.27
N ARG A 101 34.31 -21.86 2.94
CA ARG A 101 34.63 -21.42 1.56
C ARG A 101 34.53 -22.55 0.53
N ASP A 102 34.86 -23.78 0.90
CA ASP A 102 34.78 -24.94 0.00
C ASP A 102 33.35 -25.24 -0.48
N ILE A 103 32.35 -25.02 0.39
CA ILE A 103 30.93 -25.12 0.03
C ILE A 103 30.55 -23.94 -0.87
N ILE A 104 31.05 -22.72 -0.63
CA ILE A 104 30.77 -21.56 -1.48
C ILE A 104 31.39 -21.74 -2.88
N ILE A 105 32.56 -22.35 -2.98
CA ILE A 105 33.20 -22.61 -4.28
C ILE A 105 32.48 -23.76 -5.01
N SER A 106 32.00 -24.79 -4.31
CA SER A 106 31.20 -25.85 -4.95
C SER A 106 29.76 -25.41 -5.29
N LEU A 107 29.15 -24.53 -4.49
CA LEU A 107 27.83 -23.92 -4.75
C LEU A 107 27.92 -22.79 -5.79
N GLY A 108 29.03 -22.05 -5.82
CA GLY A 108 29.28 -20.91 -6.70
C GLY A 108 29.76 -21.29 -8.10
N GLN A 109 30.32 -22.50 -8.29
CA GLN A 109 30.62 -23.03 -9.62
C GLN A 109 29.40 -23.64 -10.34
N GLY A 110 28.31 -23.91 -9.61
CA GLY A 110 27.07 -24.44 -10.18
C GLY A 110 25.99 -23.37 -10.31
N PRO A 111 25.61 -22.93 -11.53
CA PRO A 111 24.48 -22.01 -11.78
C PRO A 111 23.24 -22.33 -10.95
N VAL A 112 22.93 -23.62 -10.85
CA VAL A 112 21.70 -24.15 -10.24
C VAL A 112 21.74 -24.11 -8.71
N MET A 113 22.88 -24.47 -8.10
CA MET A 113 23.01 -24.56 -6.64
C MET A 113 23.01 -23.17 -6.00
N SER A 114 23.65 -22.19 -6.66
CA SER A 114 23.64 -20.78 -6.27
C SER A 114 22.22 -20.18 -6.28
N ILE A 115 21.43 -20.47 -7.33
CA ILE A 115 20.03 -20.01 -7.44
C ILE A 115 19.17 -20.65 -6.34
N LEU A 116 19.27 -21.97 -6.13
CA LEU A 116 18.49 -22.68 -5.11
C LEU A 116 18.79 -22.18 -3.69
N ALA A 117 20.06 -21.97 -3.36
CA ALA A 117 20.47 -21.44 -2.06
C ALA A 117 19.87 -20.04 -1.82
N MET A 118 19.92 -19.17 -2.84
CA MET A 118 19.36 -17.81 -2.74
C MET A 118 17.83 -17.79 -2.73
N MET A 119 17.14 -18.70 -3.43
CA MET A 119 15.67 -18.82 -3.35
C MET A 119 15.20 -19.32 -1.98
N LEU A 120 15.92 -20.28 -1.38
CA LEU A 120 15.62 -20.77 -0.04
C LEU A 120 15.87 -19.67 1.00
N LEU A 121 16.96 -18.94 0.84
CA LEU A 121 17.27 -17.80 1.70
C LEU A 121 16.25 -16.66 1.53
N ALA A 122 15.79 -16.37 0.30
CA ALA A 122 14.69 -15.42 0.05
C ALA A 122 13.41 -15.83 0.78
N ALA A 123 13.08 -17.13 0.81
CA ALA A 123 11.91 -17.60 1.55
C ALA A 123 12.02 -17.38 3.06
N VAL A 124 13.22 -17.44 3.64
CA VAL A 124 13.45 -17.17 5.08
C VAL A 124 13.41 -15.67 5.38
N VAL A 125 13.95 -14.84 4.48
CA VAL A 125 14.10 -13.38 4.69
C VAL A 125 12.88 -12.57 4.20
N SER A 126 12.01 -13.19 3.40
CA SER A 126 10.63 -12.86 2.95
C SER A 126 9.82 -11.80 3.73
N ILE A 127 10.01 -11.71 5.04
CA ILE A 127 9.34 -10.74 5.92
C ILE A 127 9.79 -9.30 5.60
N CYS A 128 10.96 -9.13 4.99
CA CYS A 128 11.67 -7.87 4.86
C CYS A 128 11.71 -7.38 3.40
N SER A 129 10.59 -7.43 2.67
CA SER A 129 10.52 -7.09 1.24
C SER A 129 11.11 -5.72 0.83
N THR A 130 11.30 -4.79 1.77
CA THR A 130 12.03 -3.51 1.57
C THR A 130 13.54 -3.59 1.79
N VAL A 131 14.00 -4.54 2.60
CA VAL A 131 15.39 -4.75 3.01
C VAL A 131 16.10 -5.78 2.10
N ASP A 132 15.36 -6.59 1.36
CA ASP A 132 15.90 -7.60 0.45
C ASP A 132 16.98 -7.03 -0.50
N ALA A 133 16.79 -5.85 -1.08
CA ALA A 133 17.79 -5.22 -1.94
C ALA A 133 19.14 -4.97 -1.25
N PHE A 134 19.12 -4.55 0.02
CA PHE A 134 20.33 -4.34 0.82
C PHE A 134 20.99 -5.67 1.18
N PHE A 135 20.19 -6.70 1.44
CA PHE A 135 20.68 -8.04 1.69
C PHE A 135 21.39 -8.60 0.45
N ALA A 136 20.76 -8.53 -0.73
CA ALA A 136 21.35 -8.98 -1.98
C ALA A 136 22.68 -8.28 -2.29
N LEU A 137 22.77 -6.96 -2.04
CA LEU A 137 24.00 -6.21 -2.23
C LEU A 137 25.16 -6.73 -1.38
N ALA A 138 24.91 -7.16 -0.14
CA ALA A 138 25.93 -7.74 0.74
C ALA A 138 26.50 -9.06 0.21
N PHE A 139 25.76 -9.76 -0.65
CA PHE A 139 26.14 -11.03 -1.27
C PHE A 139 26.57 -10.89 -2.74
N ALA A 140 26.57 -9.67 -3.28
CA ALA A 140 26.84 -9.42 -4.69
C ALA A 140 28.26 -9.77 -5.14
N SER A 141 29.22 -9.80 -4.22
CA SER A 141 30.61 -10.18 -4.49
C SER A 141 30.87 -11.69 -4.38
N THR A 142 29.91 -12.45 -3.84
CA THR A 142 30.08 -13.88 -3.52
C THR A 142 29.19 -14.78 -4.38
N PHE A 143 28.02 -14.29 -4.80
CA PHE A 143 27.05 -15.01 -5.61
C PHE A 143 26.95 -14.44 -7.03
N THR A 144 26.51 -15.26 -7.98
CA THR A 144 26.31 -14.84 -9.38
C THR A 144 25.17 -13.82 -9.52
N SER A 145 25.24 -12.96 -10.54
CA SER A 145 24.17 -11.99 -10.82
C SER A 145 22.79 -12.65 -11.01
N GLY A 146 22.74 -13.84 -11.61
CA GLY A 146 21.50 -14.60 -11.80
C GLY A 146 20.83 -15.06 -10.49
N SER A 147 21.61 -15.51 -9.51
CA SER A 147 21.08 -15.93 -8.19
C SER A 147 20.61 -14.75 -7.34
N LEU A 148 21.24 -13.58 -7.47
CA LEU A 148 20.78 -12.36 -6.81
C LEU A 148 19.47 -11.86 -7.39
N LEU A 149 19.31 -11.91 -8.72
CA LEU A 149 18.04 -11.61 -9.38
C LEU A 149 16.95 -12.59 -8.95
N ALA A 150 17.26 -13.88 -8.80
CA ALA A 150 16.31 -14.86 -8.28
C ALA A 150 15.80 -14.46 -6.89
N PHE A 151 16.72 -14.07 -5.99
CA PHE A 151 16.36 -13.58 -4.65
C PHE A 151 15.47 -12.33 -4.70
N LEU A 152 15.82 -11.33 -5.52
CA LEU A 152 15.07 -10.06 -5.63
C LEU A 152 13.68 -10.21 -6.26
N ILE A 153 13.50 -11.17 -7.17
CA ILE A 153 12.21 -11.47 -7.78
C ILE A 153 11.35 -12.31 -6.84
N PHE A 154 11.97 -13.26 -6.14
CA PHE A 154 11.27 -14.23 -5.31
C PHE A 154 10.88 -13.69 -3.93
N GLY A 155 11.65 -12.74 -3.37
CA GLY A 155 11.36 -12.05 -2.10
C GLY A 155 9.96 -11.41 -2.03
N PRO A 156 9.60 -10.47 -2.91
CA PRO A 156 8.26 -9.85 -2.91
C PRO A 156 7.16 -10.79 -3.37
N MET A 157 7.50 -11.88 -4.07
CA MET A 157 6.54 -12.94 -4.41
C MET A 157 6.14 -13.70 -3.15
N ILE A 158 7.12 -14.25 -2.42
CA ILE A 158 6.91 -14.94 -1.14
C ILE A 158 7.03 -13.91 -0.03
N ASP A 159 6.06 -13.03 0.18
CA ASP A 159 6.00 -12.16 1.36
C ASP A 159 4.91 -12.67 2.30
N ILE A 160 5.21 -12.88 3.59
CA ILE A 160 4.26 -13.44 4.57
C ILE A 160 2.96 -12.61 4.66
N LYS A 161 3.01 -11.28 4.52
CA LYS A 161 1.81 -10.44 4.47
C LYS A 161 1.06 -10.62 3.16
N ALA A 162 1.77 -10.69 2.03
CA ALA A 162 1.15 -10.92 0.72
C ALA A 162 0.47 -12.30 0.66
N ILE A 163 1.10 -13.33 1.22
CA ILE A 163 0.56 -14.68 1.36
C ILE A 163 -0.67 -14.68 2.27
N GLY A 164 -0.60 -14.00 3.41
CA GLY A 164 -1.73 -13.85 4.33
C GLY A 164 -2.93 -13.17 3.68
N LEU A 165 -2.69 -12.09 2.91
CA LEU A 165 -3.73 -11.41 2.14
C LEU A 165 -4.34 -12.32 1.07
N LEU A 166 -3.50 -13.02 0.28
CA LEU A 166 -4.00 -13.95 -0.73
C LEU A 166 -4.78 -15.11 -0.10
N LEU A 167 -4.36 -15.63 1.05
CA LEU A 167 -5.05 -16.70 1.78
C LEU A 167 -6.42 -16.27 2.31
N SER A 168 -6.61 -14.97 2.57
CA SER A 168 -7.92 -14.43 2.96
C SER A 168 -8.91 -14.36 1.79
N VAL A 169 -8.43 -14.32 0.55
CA VAL A 169 -9.26 -14.10 -0.65
C VAL A 169 -9.40 -15.37 -1.49
N PHE A 170 -8.37 -16.23 -1.52
CA PHE A 170 -8.28 -17.41 -2.37
C PHE A 170 -8.08 -18.71 -1.58
N LYS A 171 -8.41 -19.84 -2.22
CA LYS A 171 -8.13 -21.18 -1.65
C LYS A 171 -6.63 -21.45 -1.63
N THR A 172 -6.13 -22.03 -0.54
CA THR A 172 -4.71 -22.39 -0.32
C THR A 172 -4.10 -23.16 -1.50
N LYS A 173 -4.88 -24.04 -2.14
CA LYS A 173 -4.43 -24.80 -3.32
C LYS A 173 -4.04 -23.89 -4.49
N SER A 174 -4.86 -22.88 -4.80
CA SER A 174 -4.58 -21.93 -5.90
C SER A 174 -3.33 -21.09 -5.63
N ILE A 175 -3.09 -20.76 -4.36
CA ILE A 175 -1.92 -19.98 -3.94
C ILE A 175 -0.64 -20.81 -4.09
N ILE A 176 -0.67 -22.09 -3.70
CA ILE A 176 0.46 -23.01 -3.92
C ILE A 176 0.77 -23.14 -5.42
N TYR A 177 -0.24 -23.27 -6.28
CA TYR A 177 -0.02 -23.29 -7.73
C TYR A 177 0.61 -21.99 -8.25
N LEU A 178 0.16 -20.83 -7.77
CA LEU A 178 0.75 -19.53 -8.14
C LEU A 178 2.23 -19.47 -7.76
N PHE A 179 2.56 -19.88 -6.53
CA PHE A 179 3.95 -19.90 -6.04
C PHE A 179 4.83 -20.86 -6.82
N LEU A 180 4.33 -22.06 -7.14
CA LEU A 180 5.08 -23.02 -7.93
C LEU A 180 5.33 -22.52 -9.34
N ILE A 181 4.32 -21.97 -10.02
CA ILE A 181 4.47 -21.44 -11.38
C ILE A 181 5.43 -20.25 -11.38
N ALA A 182 5.25 -19.31 -10.46
CA ALA A 182 6.11 -18.13 -10.37
C ALA A 182 7.55 -18.51 -10.03
N GLY A 183 7.75 -19.38 -9.02
CA GLY A 183 9.07 -19.87 -8.65
C GLY A 183 9.75 -20.63 -9.79
N GLN A 184 9.01 -21.45 -10.53
CA GLN A 184 9.55 -22.17 -11.68
C GLN A 184 9.91 -21.24 -12.84
N LEU A 185 9.10 -20.20 -13.09
CA LEU A 185 9.41 -19.17 -14.09
C LEU A 185 10.67 -18.37 -13.69
N THR A 186 10.77 -17.94 -12.43
CA THR A 186 11.94 -17.23 -11.91
C THR A 186 13.19 -18.08 -11.98
N PHE A 187 13.09 -19.36 -11.62
CA PHE A 187 14.20 -20.31 -11.72
C PHE A 187 14.67 -20.48 -13.18
N LEU A 188 13.74 -20.71 -14.11
CA LEU A 188 14.06 -20.83 -15.54
C LEU A 188 14.70 -19.55 -16.11
N LEU A 189 14.14 -18.38 -15.79
CA LEU A 189 14.65 -17.09 -16.23
C LEU A 189 16.07 -16.85 -15.72
N THR A 190 16.30 -17.09 -14.44
CA THR A 190 17.60 -16.81 -13.79
C THR A 190 18.65 -17.84 -14.17
N LEU A 191 18.27 -19.09 -14.41
CA LEU A 191 19.14 -20.11 -14.98
C LEU A 191 19.54 -19.73 -16.41
N PHE A 192 18.58 -19.31 -17.24
CA PHE A 192 18.87 -18.82 -18.60
C PHE A 192 19.84 -17.64 -18.58
N LEU A 193 19.59 -16.64 -17.72
CA LEU A 193 20.49 -15.50 -17.57
C LEU A 193 21.87 -15.92 -17.09
N ASN A 194 21.96 -16.84 -16.13
CA ASN A 194 23.25 -17.33 -15.64
C ASN A 194 24.06 -18.05 -16.73
N LEU A 195 23.40 -18.81 -17.62
CA LEU A 195 24.03 -19.57 -18.71
C LEU A 195 24.37 -18.71 -19.94
N TYR A 196 23.68 -17.60 -20.17
CA TYR A 196 23.86 -16.75 -21.35
C TYR A 196 24.71 -15.49 -21.08
N VAL A 197 24.77 -15.04 -19.81
CA VAL A 197 25.53 -13.85 -19.37
C VAL A 197 26.85 -14.21 -18.68
N SER A 198 27.05 -15.46 -18.22
CA SER A 198 28.36 -15.95 -17.74
C SER A 198 29.20 -16.50 -18.88
#